data_AF-A0A3S0EIT9-F1
#
_entry.id   AF-A0A3S0EIT9-F1
#
_cell.length_a   1.000
_cell.length_b   1.000
_cell.length_c   1.000
_cell.angle_alpha   90.00
_cell.angle_beta   90.00
_cell.angle_gamma   90.00
#
_symmetry.space_group_name_H-M   'P 1'
#
loop_
_entity.id
_entity.type
_entity.pdbx_description
1 polymer ?
#
loop_
_entity_poly.entity_id
_entity_poly.type
_entity_poly.pdbx_seq_one_letter_code
_entity_poly.pdbx_strand_id
1 'polypeptide(L)'
;MDNRPGLTTLLSDTLVLTMAVNAVIAVRLAKIAVGAVDPKHEGTLMVAEKIDAATEATFAAARSFVAGEPHHAAGRAVAVYKRRVERNLRRLTSR
;
A
#
# COMPACT_ATOMS: atom_id res chain seq x y z
N MET A 1 -4.11 -31.04 -10.34
CA MET A 1 -4.36 -29.96 -11.32
C MET A 1 -3.92 -28.66 -10.68
N ASP A 2 -2.99 -28.00 -11.36
CA ASP A 2 -2.11 -26.93 -10.89
C ASP A 2 -2.91 -25.63 -10.69
N ASN A 3 -3.37 -25.36 -9.46
CA ASN A 3 -4.12 -24.13 -9.15
C ASN A 3 -3.14 -23.05 -8.69
N ARG A 4 -2.42 -22.45 -9.66
CA ARG A 4 -1.53 -21.28 -9.46
C ARG A 4 -2.18 -19.89 -9.66
N PRO A 5 -3.52 -19.67 -9.66
CA PRO A 5 -4.04 -18.31 -9.88
C PRO A 5 -3.72 -17.39 -8.71
N GLY A 6 -3.52 -17.92 -7.49
CA GLY A 6 -3.13 -17.13 -6.31
C GLY A 6 -1.72 -16.53 -6.38
N LEU A 7 -0.75 -17.27 -6.93
CA LEU A 7 0.63 -16.78 -7.03
C LEU A 7 0.76 -15.71 -8.13
N THR A 8 0.18 -15.97 -9.30
CA THR A 8 0.25 -15.03 -10.43
C THR A 8 -0.46 -13.72 -10.11
N THR A 9 -1.62 -13.78 -9.45
CA THR A 9 -2.34 -12.58 -8.99
C THR A 9 -1.53 -11.83 -7.96
N LEU A 10 -0.99 -12.50 -6.93
CA LEU A 10 -0.18 -11.86 -5.90
C LEU A 10 1.10 -11.24 -6.47
N LEU A 11 1.78 -11.91 -7.43
CA LEU A 11 2.93 -11.36 -8.13
C LEU A 11 2.55 -10.10 -8.92
N SER A 12 1.46 -10.15 -9.69
CA SER A 12 1.00 -9.00 -10.46
C SER A 12 0.60 -7.82 -9.56
N ASP A 13 -0.11 -8.09 -8.45
CA ASP A 13 -0.50 -7.06 -7.48
C ASP A 13 0.72 -6.47 -6.78
N THR A 14 1.72 -7.29 -6.46
CA THR A 14 2.97 -6.83 -5.86
C THR A 14 3.76 -5.95 -6.84
N LEU A 15 3.83 -6.32 -8.12
CA LEU A 15 4.50 -5.51 -9.15
C LEU A 15 3.82 -4.14 -9.32
N VAL A 16 2.49 -4.12 -9.46
CA VAL A 16 1.71 -2.88 -9.56
C VAL A 16 1.91 -2.03 -8.30
N LEU A 17 1.91 -2.66 -7.12
CA LEU A 17 2.17 -2.00 -5.85
C LEU A 17 3.57 -1.36 -5.83
N THR A 18 4.62 -2.08 -6.24
CA THR A 18 5.98 -1.56 -6.28
C THR A 18 6.08 -0.33 -7.19
N MET A 19 5.45 -0.35 -8.37
CA MET A 19 5.42 0.82 -9.26
C MET A 19 4.71 2.01 -8.61
N ALA A 20 3.54 1.77 -8.01
CA ALA A 20 2.76 2.83 -7.37
C ALA A 20 3.47 3.43 -6.14
N VAL A 21 4.21 2.63 -5.37
CA VAL A 21 5.03 3.11 -4.25
C VAL A 21 6.12 4.06 -4.73
N ASN A 22 6.82 3.71 -5.81
CA ASN A 22 7.85 4.58 -6.39
C ASN A 22 7.25 5.91 -6.88
N ALA A 23 6.05 5.89 -7.49
CA ALA A 23 5.35 7.10 -7.90
C ALA A 23 5.00 8.01 -6.71
N VAL A 24 4.49 7.44 -5.61
CA VAL A 24 4.19 8.21 -4.38
C VAL A 24 5.45 8.90 -3.82
N ILE A 25 6.58 8.19 -3.78
CA ILE A 25 7.85 8.76 -3.31
C ILE A 25 8.32 9.88 -4.25
N ALA A 26 8.28 9.66 -5.56
CA ALA A 26 8.67 10.66 -6.54
C ALA A 26 7.85 11.96 -6.41
N VAL A 27 6.52 11.85 -6.30
CA VAL A 27 5.64 13.03 -6.15
C VAL A 27 5.93 13.76 -4.85
N ARG A 28 6.20 13.05 -3.75
CA ARG A 28 6.57 13.66 -2.46
C ARG A 28 7.88 14.43 -2.55
N LEU A 29 8.91 13.83 -3.13
CA LEU A 29 10.19 14.48 -3.34
C LEU A 29 10.03 15.73 -4.22
N ALA A 30 9.22 15.65 -5.28
CA ALA A 30 8.91 16.80 -6.12
C ALA A 30 8.21 17.92 -5.33
N LYS A 31 7.15 17.60 -4.57
CA LYS A 31 6.43 18.59 -3.73
C LYS A 31 7.33 19.24 -2.68
N ILE A 32 8.24 18.47 -2.07
CA ILE A 32 9.25 18.99 -1.14
C ILE A 32 10.23 19.92 -1.87
N ALA A 33 10.75 19.51 -3.03
CA ALA A 33 11.73 20.27 -3.80
C ALA A 33 11.20 21.63 -4.28
N VAL A 34 9.91 21.70 -4.67
CA VAL A 34 9.26 22.96 -5.06
C VAL A 34 8.70 23.76 -3.88
N GLY A 35 8.88 23.27 -2.63
CA GLY A 35 8.39 23.95 -1.42
C GLY A 35 6.87 23.92 -1.24
N ALA A 36 6.14 23.06 -1.95
CA ALA A 36 4.69 22.97 -1.86
C ALA A 36 4.17 22.31 -0.56
N VAL A 37 5.04 21.67 0.22
CA VAL A 37 4.72 21.04 1.51
C VAL A 37 5.87 21.25 2.50
N ASP A 38 5.55 21.33 3.79
CA ASP A 38 6.57 21.27 4.85
C ASP A 38 7.15 19.85 4.94
N PRO A 39 8.48 19.67 4.76
CA PRO A 39 9.12 18.35 4.82
C PRO A 39 8.94 17.64 6.16
N LYS A 40 8.91 18.38 7.28
CA LYS A 40 8.74 17.78 8.61
C LYS A 40 7.33 17.25 8.78
N HIS A 41 6.33 18.07 8.49
CA HIS A 41 4.93 17.67 8.54
C HIS A 41 4.63 16.50 7.60
N GLU A 42 5.06 16.58 6.32
CA GLU A 42 4.83 15.49 5.37
C GLU A 42 5.55 14.21 5.81
N GLY A 43 6.77 14.30 6.36
CA GLY A 43 7.50 13.16 6.94
C GLY A 43 6.74 12.45 8.06
N THR A 44 6.22 13.20 9.04
CA THR A 44 5.38 12.64 10.12
C THR A 44 4.13 11.96 9.56
N LEU A 45 3.46 12.60 8.59
CA LEU A 45 2.29 12.03 7.92
C LEU A 45 2.64 10.72 7.20
N MET A 46 3.79 10.62 6.53
CA MET A 46 4.21 9.39 5.86
C MET A 46 4.42 8.23 6.83
N VAL A 47 4.87 8.50 8.06
CA VAL A 47 5.07 7.46 9.08
C VAL A 47 3.73 6.97 9.60
N ALA A 48 2.83 7.90 9.94
CA ALA A 48 1.47 7.56 10.37
C ALA A 48 0.73 6.70 9.31
N GLU A 49 0.80 7.09 8.03
CA GLU A 49 0.20 6.32 6.94
C GLU A 49 0.74 4.88 6.83
N LYS A 50 2.04 4.66 7.10
CA LYS A 50 2.64 3.32 7.09
C LYS A 50 2.16 2.47 8.26
N ILE A 51 2.09 3.07 9.45
CA ILE A 51 1.57 2.41 10.65
C ILE A 51 0.12 1.98 10.41
N ASP A 52 -0.73 2.89 9.92
CA ASP A 52 -2.13 2.58 9.64
C ASP A 52 -2.31 1.51 8.56
N ALA A 53 -1.45 1.50 7.54
CA ALA A 53 -1.48 0.48 6.50
C ALA A 53 -1.07 -0.89 7.05
N ALA A 54 -0.02 -0.94 7.89
CA ALA A 54 0.46 -2.18 8.50
C ALA A 54 -0.54 -2.76 9.49
N THR A 55 -1.16 -1.94 10.33
CA THR A 55 -2.20 -2.37 11.26
C THR A 55 -3.40 -2.93 10.50
N GLU A 56 -3.91 -2.21 9.50
CA GLU A 56 -5.03 -2.68 8.70
C GLU A 56 -4.71 -3.95 7.90
N ALA A 57 -3.50 -4.07 7.34
CA ALA A 57 -3.07 -5.27 6.62
C ALA A 57 -2.98 -6.47 7.55
N THR A 58 -2.46 -6.27 8.77
CA THR A 58 -2.40 -7.32 9.81
C THR A 58 -3.79 -7.78 10.21
N PHE A 59 -4.74 -6.86 10.44
CA PHE A 59 -6.13 -7.22 10.70
C PHE A 59 -6.78 -7.96 9.53
N ALA A 60 -6.54 -7.51 8.29
CA ALA A 60 -7.07 -8.16 7.10
C ALA A 60 -6.52 -9.59 6.91
N ALA A 61 -5.23 -9.78 7.17
CA ALA A 61 -4.60 -11.10 7.18
C ALA A 61 -5.18 -11.98 8.29
N ALA A 62 -5.26 -11.47 9.53
CA ALA A 62 -5.81 -12.18 10.69
C ALA A 62 -7.25 -12.65 10.47
N ARG A 63 -8.10 -11.84 9.83
CA ARG A 63 -9.47 -12.23 9.46
C ARG A 63 -9.52 -13.45 8.53
N SER A 64 -8.48 -13.66 7.72
CA SER A 64 -8.39 -14.84 6.84
C SER A 64 -8.20 -16.12 7.65
N PHE A 65 -7.44 -16.06 8.73
CA PHE A 65 -7.27 -17.21 9.63
C PHE A 65 -8.55 -17.52 10.40
N VAL A 66 -9.21 -16.49 10.94
CA VAL A 66 -10.48 -16.65 11.66
C VAL A 66 -11.57 -17.21 10.75
N ALA A 67 -11.60 -16.84 9.47
CA ALA A 67 -12.54 -17.33 8.49
C ALA A 67 -12.24 -18.77 7.97
N GLY A 68 -11.15 -19.41 8.42
CA GLY A 68 -10.74 -20.72 7.90
C GLY A 68 -10.11 -20.68 6.50
N GLU A 69 -9.73 -19.50 6.02
CA GLU A 69 -9.20 -19.25 4.68
C GLU A 69 -7.74 -18.71 4.73
N PRO A 70 -6.78 -19.43 5.35
CA PRO A 70 -5.44 -18.91 5.60
C PRO A 70 -4.66 -18.58 4.30
N HIS A 71 -4.96 -19.26 3.20
CA HIS A 71 -4.37 -19.01 1.89
C HIS A 71 -4.71 -17.62 1.31
N HIS A 72 -5.76 -16.96 1.80
CA HIS A 72 -6.12 -15.58 1.41
C HIS A 72 -5.42 -14.50 2.24
N ALA A 73 -4.69 -14.85 3.30
CA ALA A 73 -4.07 -13.89 4.22
C ALA A 73 -3.12 -12.91 3.50
N ALA A 74 -2.23 -13.43 2.66
CA ALA A 74 -1.26 -12.63 1.93
C ALA A 74 -1.94 -11.72 0.90
N GLY A 75 -2.91 -12.25 0.13
CA GLY A 75 -3.66 -11.45 -0.85
C GLY A 75 -4.44 -10.30 -0.20
N ARG A 76 -5.11 -10.56 0.94
CA ARG A 76 -5.83 -9.51 1.69
C ARG A 76 -4.90 -8.44 2.24
N ALA A 77 -3.71 -8.81 2.74
CA ALA A 77 -2.72 -7.84 3.18
C ALA A 77 -2.21 -6.95 2.02
N VAL A 78 -1.85 -7.55 0.88
CA VAL A 78 -1.40 -6.82 -0.31
C VAL A 78 -2.49 -5.87 -0.84
N ALA A 79 -3.76 -6.30 -0.85
CA ALA A 79 -4.87 -5.48 -1.26
C ALA A 79 -5.04 -4.21 -0.39
N VAL A 80 -4.79 -4.32 0.93
CA VAL A 80 -4.78 -3.15 1.82
C VAL A 80 -3.68 -2.17 1.42
N TYR A 81 -2.45 -2.65 1.21
CA TYR A 81 -1.34 -1.79 0.80
C TYR A 81 -1.61 -1.10 -0.53
N LYS A 82 -2.13 -1.83 -1.53
CA LYS A 82 -2.54 -1.27 -2.84
C LYS A 82 -3.52 -0.11 -2.68
N ARG A 83 -4.60 -0.32 -1.93
CA ARG A 83 -5.62 0.70 -1.69
C ARG A 83 -5.06 1.93 -0.97
N ARG A 84 -4.14 1.74 -0.02
CA ARG A 84 -3.48 2.84 0.72
C ARG A 84 -2.54 3.64 -0.19
N VAL A 85 -1.75 2.98 -1.01
CA VAL A 85 -0.84 3.62 -1.97
C VAL A 85 -1.62 4.43 -3.01
N GLU A 86 -2.69 3.87 -3.58
CA GLU A 86 -3.54 4.61 -4.53
C GLU A 86 -4.20 5.83 -3.89
N ARG A 87 -4.66 5.71 -2.63
CA ARG A 87 -5.21 6.85 -1.88
C ARG A 87 -4.17 7.95 -1.68
N ASN A 88 -2.93 7.58 -1.36
CA ASN A 88 -1.83 8.52 -1.21
C ASN A 88 -1.49 9.20 -2.53
N LEU A 89 -1.42 8.43 -3.62
CA LEU A 89 -1.18 8.99 -4.94
C LEU A 89 -2.28 10.01 -5.30
N ARG A 90 -3.56 9.64 -5.12
CA ARG A 90 -4.69 10.55 -5.34
C ARG A 90 -4.58 11.83 -4.52
N ARG A 91 -4.27 11.74 -3.21
CA ARG A 91 -4.07 12.92 -2.33
C ARG A 91 -2.94 13.82 -2.84
N LEU A 92 -1.84 13.22 -3.27
CA LEU A 92 -0.63 13.94 -3.68
C LEU A 92 -0.79 14.60 -5.05
N THR A 93 -1.61 14.02 -5.94
CA THR A 93 -1.89 14.57 -7.27
C THR A 93 -3.09 15.51 -7.30
N SER A 94 -3.99 15.45 -6.31
CA SER A 94 -5.16 16.34 -6.21
C SER A 94 -4.89 17.66 -5.48
N ARG A 95 -3.68 17.83 -4.94
CA ARG A 95 -3.18 19.04 -4.26
C ARG A 95 -1.92 19.49 -4.97
#